data_AF-A0A0E0LZP7-F1
#
_entry.id   AF-A0A0E0LZP7-F1
#
_cell.length_a   1.000
_cell.length_b   1.000
_cell.length_c   1.000
_cell.angle_alpha   90.00
_cell.angle_beta   90.00
_cell.angle_gamma   90.00
#
_symmetry.space_group_name_H-M   'P 1'
#
loop_
_entity.id
_entity.type
_entity.pdbx_description
1 polymer ?
#
loop_
_entity_poly.entity_id
_entity_poly.type
_entity_poly.pdbx_seq_one_letter_code
_entity_poly.pdbx_strand_id
1 'polypeptide(L)'
;MIPSGIHQLTNLQSLSTFALANAGSGSVTLDEINDINTLQGELCIMDLQNITHDRIRESRSANLSKKKLTRLELVWNPLPSYKSIPHDEVVLESLQPHNCIRQLVISGFRGLNFSSWLGDRSLFSLQELELCRCYYTDHLPPLGQLPNLKQLKLMSLWKLRTIGPQF
;
A
#
# COMPACT_ATOMS: atom_id res chain seq x y z
N MET A 1 8.38 -7.03 16.93
CA MET A 1 7.18 -6.69 17.73
C MET A 1 7.03 -5.19 17.73
N ILE A 2 5.86 -4.68 17.36
CA ILE A 2 5.54 -3.25 17.44
C ILE A 2 4.77 -3.03 18.74
N PRO A 3 5.16 -2.05 19.56
CA PRO A 3 4.43 -1.76 20.79
C PRO A 3 3.05 -1.17 20.48
N SER A 4 2.02 -1.61 21.21
CA SER A 4 0.72 -0.94 21.25
C SER A 4 0.86 0.46 21.87
N GLY A 5 0.07 1.43 21.43
CA GLY A 5 0.13 2.80 21.98
C GLY A 5 0.90 3.81 21.14
N ILE A 6 1.20 3.52 19.88
CA ILE A 6 1.90 4.45 18.97
C ILE A 6 1.05 5.71 18.76
N HIS A 7 -0.28 5.60 18.78
CA HIS A 7 -1.19 6.74 18.69
C HIS A 7 -0.92 7.83 19.74
N GLN A 8 -0.29 7.51 20.87
CA GLN A 8 0.05 8.48 21.93
C GLN A 8 1.30 9.31 21.59
N LEU A 9 2.09 8.88 20.61
CA LEU A 9 3.31 9.54 20.15
C LEU A 9 2.98 10.59 19.08
N THR A 10 2.23 11.63 19.47
CA THR A 10 1.70 12.65 18.54
C THR A 10 2.78 13.44 17.77
N ASN A 11 4.01 13.51 18.29
CA ASN A 11 5.16 14.15 17.63
C ASN A 11 6.07 13.18 16.86
N LEU A 12 5.64 11.93 16.67
CA LEU A 12 6.44 10.92 15.95
C LEU A 12 6.60 11.30 14.48
N GLN A 13 7.84 11.57 14.07
CA GLN A 13 8.13 11.99 12.69
C GLN A 13 8.55 10.84 11.77
N SER A 14 9.08 9.75 12.33
CA SER A 14 9.61 8.62 11.55
C SER A 14 9.12 7.31 12.16
N LEU A 15 8.65 6.41 11.29
CA LEU A 15 8.22 5.06 11.64
C LEU A 15 8.54 4.16 10.45
N SER A 16 9.64 3.40 10.54
CA SER A 16 10.13 2.62 9.40
C SER A 16 9.24 1.44 9.04
N THR A 17 8.74 0.70 10.03
CA THR A 17 7.99 -0.54 9.80
C THR A 17 6.78 -0.63 10.72
N PHE A 18 5.60 -0.95 10.15
CA PHE A 18 4.31 -1.10 10.80
C PHE A 18 3.63 -2.43 10.40
N ALA A 19 3.74 -3.48 11.21
CA ALA A 19 3.14 -4.79 10.98
C ALA A 19 1.80 -4.93 11.70
N LEU A 20 0.76 -5.33 10.98
CA LEU A 20 -0.58 -5.54 11.53
C LEU A 20 -0.70 -6.88 12.25
N ALA A 21 -1.36 -6.87 13.41
CA ALA A 21 -1.61 -8.10 14.15
C ALA A 21 -2.65 -8.97 13.43
N ASN A 22 -2.47 -10.29 13.50
CA ASN A 22 -3.49 -11.25 13.07
C ASN A 22 -4.72 -11.14 13.98
N ALA A 23 -5.91 -11.43 13.45
CA ALA A 23 -7.23 -11.29 14.09
C ALA A 23 -7.43 -12.10 15.38
N GLY A 24 -6.44 -12.86 15.85
CA GLY A 24 -6.47 -13.61 17.11
C GLY A 24 -5.28 -13.38 18.04
N SER A 25 -4.30 -12.53 17.70
CA SER A 25 -3.03 -12.42 18.45
C SER A 25 -2.68 -11.01 18.92
N GLY A 26 -3.54 -10.02 18.71
CA GLY A 26 -3.32 -8.64 19.19
C GLY A 26 -4.27 -7.63 18.54
N SER A 27 -4.26 -6.39 19.04
CA SER A 27 -5.14 -5.30 18.58
C SER A 27 -4.44 -4.25 17.71
N VAL A 28 -3.25 -4.53 17.17
CA VAL A 28 -2.52 -3.54 16.37
C VAL A 28 -3.21 -3.39 15.01
N THR A 29 -4.05 -2.36 14.93
CA THR A 29 -4.80 -1.94 13.74
C THR A 29 -4.16 -0.69 13.13
N LEU A 30 -4.61 -0.29 11.94
CA LEU A 30 -4.17 0.97 11.33
C LEU A 30 -4.63 2.23 12.10
N ASP A 31 -5.53 2.08 13.08
CA ASP A 31 -5.95 3.19 13.94
C ASP A 31 -4.79 3.74 14.78
N GLU A 32 -3.79 2.91 15.09
CA GLU A 32 -2.59 3.30 15.85
C GLU A 32 -1.79 4.42 15.17
N ILE A 33 -1.94 4.59 13.85
CA ILE A 33 -1.25 5.64 13.09
C ILE A 33 -2.20 6.73 12.56
N ASN A 34 -3.48 6.71 12.93
CA ASN A 34 -4.48 7.63 12.39
C ASN A 34 -4.13 9.10 12.62
N ASP A 35 -3.86 9.47 13.89
CA ASP A 35 -3.64 10.86 14.29
C ASP A 35 -2.19 11.34 14.11
N ILE A 36 -1.30 10.47 13.64
CA ILE A 36 0.14 10.77 13.50
C ILE A 36 0.44 11.36 12.13
N ASN A 37 -0.12 12.54 11.87
CA ASN A 37 0.06 13.27 10.60
C ASN A 37 1.44 13.91 10.47
N THR A 38 2.23 13.89 11.54
CA THR A 38 3.64 14.32 11.59
C THR A 38 4.58 13.31 10.93
N LEU A 39 4.11 12.10 10.59
CA LEU A 39 4.91 11.09 9.91
C LEU A 39 5.37 11.57 8.52
N GLN A 40 6.67 11.42 8.31
CA GLN A 40 7.38 11.77 7.09
C GLN A 40 8.50 10.76 6.81
N GLY A 41 9.11 10.85 5.64
CA GLY A 41 10.18 9.93 5.24
C GLY A 41 9.62 8.59 4.77
N GLU A 42 10.00 7.51 5.44
CA GLU A 42 9.72 6.15 4.97
C GLU A 42 8.79 5.39 5.90
N LEU A 43 7.86 4.64 5.33
CA LEU A 43 6.96 3.74 6.06
C LEU A 43 6.77 2.44 5.29
N CYS A 44 6.96 1.31 5.93
CA CYS A 44 6.61 -0.01 5.43
C CYS A 44 5.43 -0.57 6.24
N ILE A 45 4.28 -0.79 5.61
CA ILE A 45 3.12 -1.42 6.24
C ILE A 45 3.08 -2.89 5.83
N MET A 46 3.24 -3.76 6.80
CA MET A 46 3.29 -5.21 6.60
C MET A 46 2.03 -5.90 7.10
N ASP A 47 1.85 -7.11 6.61
CA ASP A 47 0.77 -8.00 7.00
C ASP A 47 -0.64 -7.47 6.70
N LEU A 48 -0.78 -6.73 5.60
CA LEU A 48 -2.07 -6.17 5.16
C LEU A 48 -3.16 -7.22 4.91
N GLN A 49 -2.79 -8.50 4.74
CA GLN A 49 -3.75 -9.60 4.69
C GLN A 49 -4.57 -9.78 5.97
N ASN A 50 -4.11 -9.21 7.09
CA ASN A 50 -4.79 -9.30 8.38
C ASN A 50 -5.97 -8.33 8.48
N ILE A 51 -6.15 -7.42 7.50
CA ILE A 51 -7.35 -6.59 7.37
C ILE A 51 -8.43 -7.43 6.68
N THR A 52 -9.25 -8.08 7.49
CA THR A 52 -10.35 -8.92 7.03
C THR A 52 -11.49 -8.09 6.44
N HIS A 53 -12.39 -8.73 5.71
CA HIS A 53 -13.51 -8.08 5.03
C HIS A 53 -14.40 -7.23 5.98
N ASP A 54 -14.63 -7.71 7.20
CA ASP A 54 -15.37 -7.03 8.27
C ASP A 54 -14.62 -5.81 8.86
N ARG A 55 -13.30 -5.74 8.67
CA ARG A 55 -12.40 -4.72 9.21
C ARG A 55 -11.89 -3.72 8.17
N ILE A 56 -12.39 -3.78 6.94
CA ILE A 56 -12.02 -2.84 5.85
C ILE A 56 -12.16 -1.36 6.27
N ARG A 57 -13.08 -1.03 7.18
CA ARG A 57 -13.23 0.35 7.65
C ARG A 57 -11.97 0.87 8.36
N GLU A 58 -11.20 -0.01 8.99
CA GLU A 58 -9.95 0.31 9.68
C GLU A 58 -8.85 0.70 8.69
N SER A 59 -8.87 0.22 7.44
CA SER A 59 -7.81 0.61 6.50
C SER A 59 -7.86 2.09 6.13
N ARG A 60 -9.03 2.72 6.23
CA ARG A 60 -9.22 4.16 6.00
C ARG A 60 -8.62 5.03 7.10
N SER A 61 -8.49 4.50 8.32
CA SER A 61 -7.96 5.29 9.44
C SER A 61 -6.46 5.52 9.33
N ALA A 62 -5.72 4.74 8.53
CA ALA A 62 -4.31 5.00 8.28
C ALA A 62 -4.04 6.42 7.75
N ASN A 63 -5.01 7.01 7.04
CA ASN A 63 -5.00 8.38 6.54
C ASN A 63 -3.67 8.78 5.87
N LEU A 64 -3.13 7.89 5.03
CA LEU A 64 -1.82 8.05 4.40
C LEU A 64 -1.73 9.32 3.54
N SER A 65 -2.87 9.79 3.03
CA SER A 65 -3.00 11.06 2.31
C SER A 65 -2.64 12.30 3.15
N LYS A 66 -2.61 12.21 4.48
CA LYS A 66 -2.20 13.30 5.39
C LYS A 66 -0.74 13.21 5.84
N LYS A 67 -0.07 12.09 5.58
CA LYS A 67 1.31 11.83 6.00
C LYS A 67 2.26 12.18 4.86
N LYS A 68 3.30 12.97 5.15
CA LYS A 68 4.23 13.47 4.13
C LYS A 68 5.36 12.47 3.85
N LEU A 69 4.97 11.24 3.54
CA LEU A 69 5.90 10.16 3.23
C LEU A 69 6.55 10.38 1.86
N THR A 70 7.84 10.11 1.77
CA THR A 70 8.60 10.06 0.52
C THR A 70 8.76 8.63 0.01
N ARG A 71 8.67 7.64 0.89
CA ARG A 71 8.71 6.21 0.55
C ARG A 71 7.64 5.43 1.30
N LEU A 72 6.91 4.58 0.58
CA LEU A 72 5.85 3.74 1.13
C LEU A 72 5.99 2.33 0.58
N GLU A 73 5.97 1.34 1.47
CA GLU A 73 5.80 -0.05 1.12
C GLU A 73 4.48 -0.57 1.67
N LEU A 74 3.70 -1.24 0.83
CA LEU A 74 2.47 -1.93 1.20
C LEU A 74 2.65 -3.42 0.94
N VAL A 75 2.72 -4.21 2.01
CA VAL A 75 3.13 -5.61 1.95
C VAL A 75 2.02 -6.50 2.49
N TRP A 76 1.51 -7.35 1.60
CA TRP A 76 0.71 -8.52 1.93
C TRP A 76 1.63 -9.75 1.99
N ASN A 77 1.28 -10.70 2.84
CA ASN A 77 1.79 -12.05 2.73
C ASN A 77 0.98 -12.78 1.64
N PRO A 78 1.59 -13.12 0.49
CA PRO A 78 0.93 -13.88 -0.55
C PRO A 78 0.81 -15.33 -0.07
N LEU A 79 -0.19 -15.60 0.76
CA LEU A 79 -0.57 -16.97 1.06
C LEU A 79 -0.82 -17.69 -0.28
N PRO A 80 -0.37 -18.94 -0.44
CA PRO A 80 -0.68 -19.73 -1.63
C PRO A 80 -2.19 -19.99 -1.66
N SER A 81 -2.91 -19.06 -2.27
CA SER A 81 -4.31 -19.21 -2.67
C SER A 81 -4.34 -19.62 -4.14
N TYR A 82 -5.41 -20.29 -4.56
CA TYR A 82 -5.67 -20.54 -5.98
C TYR A 82 -6.52 -19.41 -6.61
N LYS A 83 -7.00 -18.47 -5.79
CA LYS A 83 -7.96 -17.43 -6.17
C LYS A 83 -7.52 -16.07 -5.65
N SER A 84 -7.89 -15.03 -6.41
CA SER A 84 -7.75 -13.65 -5.98
C SER A 84 -8.63 -13.36 -4.76
N ILE A 85 -8.28 -12.31 -4.03
CA ILE A 85 -8.94 -11.85 -2.82
C ILE A 85 -9.49 -10.44 -3.08
N PRO A 86 -10.77 -10.30 -3.52
CA PRO A 86 -11.31 -9.01 -3.95
C PRO A 86 -11.30 -7.92 -2.87
N HIS A 87 -11.34 -8.28 -1.59
CA HIS A 87 -11.30 -7.26 -0.52
C HIS A 87 -9.94 -6.55 -0.40
N ASP A 88 -8.84 -7.16 -0.87
CA ASP A 88 -7.55 -6.48 -0.92
C ASP A 88 -7.60 -5.26 -1.83
N GLU A 89 -8.41 -5.28 -2.89
CA GLU A 89 -8.61 -4.13 -3.79
C GLU A 89 -9.18 -2.94 -3.01
N VAL A 90 -10.13 -3.20 -2.11
CA VAL A 90 -10.75 -2.16 -1.26
C VAL A 90 -9.76 -1.65 -0.21
N VAL A 91 -8.96 -2.54 0.37
CA VAL A 91 -7.89 -2.16 1.30
C VAL A 91 -6.89 -1.26 0.58
N LEU A 92 -6.36 -1.68 -0.57
CA LEU A 92 -5.42 -0.88 -1.34
C LEU A 92 -6.02 0.47 -1.76
N GLU A 93 -7.30 0.50 -2.17
CA GLU A 93 -7.98 1.75 -2.56
C GLU A 93 -7.99 2.77 -1.41
N SER A 94 -8.17 2.31 -0.17
CA SER A 94 -8.17 3.17 1.01
C SER A 94 -6.79 3.65 1.46
N LEU A 95 -5.71 3.03 0.97
CA LEU A 95 -4.32 3.32 1.35
C LEU A 95 -3.65 4.31 0.39
N GLN A 96 -4.42 5.25 -0.16
CA GLN A 96 -3.90 6.29 -1.05
C GLN A 96 -2.83 7.14 -0.33
N PRO A 97 -1.59 7.20 -0.83
CA PRO A 97 -0.54 8.02 -0.26
C PRO A 97 -0.72 9.51 -0.59
N HIS A 98 -0.05 10.38 0.17
CA HIS A 98 0.10 11.79 -0.21
C HIS A 98 0.90 11.92 -1.51
N ASN A 99 0.61 12.95 -2.31
CA ASN A 99 1.30 13.26 -3.58
C ASN A 99 2.81 13.60 -3.47
N CYS A 100 3.38 13.61 -2.27
CA CYS A 100 4.81 13.80 -2.04
C CYS A 100 5.61 12.49 -2.17
N ILE A 101 4.91 11.36 -2.35
CA ILE A 101 5.52 10.05 -2.50
C ILE A 101 6.47 10.03 -3.71
N ARG A 102 7.69 9.52 -3.50
CA ARG A 102 8.72 9.37 -4.55
C ARG A 102 8.98 7.92 -4.90
N GLN A 103 8.87 7.03 -3.91
CA GLN A 103 9.06 5.60 -4.09
C GLN A 103 7.87 4.84 -3.51
N LEU A 104 7.26 3.98 -4.30
CA LEU A 104 6.14 3.14 -3.89
C LEU A 104 6.46 1.67 -4.19
N VAL A 105 6.32 0.81 -3.19
CA VAL A 105 6.42 -0.64 -3.33
C VAL A 105 5.08 -1.26 -2.96
N ILE A 106 4.53 -2.10 -3.83
CA ILE A 106 3.38 -2.95 -3.53
C ILE A 106 3.82 -4.40 -3.70
N SER A 107 3.75 -5.18 -2.62
CA SER A 107 4.24 -6.54 -2.59
C SER A 107 3.17 -7.52 -2.11
N GLY A 108 3.01 -8.62 -2.83
CA GLY A 108 2.12 -9.71 -2.45
C GLY A 108 0.62 -9.42 -2.58
N PHE A 109 0.24 -8.33 -3.25
CA PHE A 109 -1.17 -7.96 -3.46
C PHE A 109 -1.96 -9.09 -4.12
N ARG A 110 -3.11 -9.45 -3.55
CA ARG A 110 -3.90 -10.63 -3.95
C ARG A 110 -5.17 -10.27 -4.72
N GLY A 111 -5.42 -8.99 -4.97
CA GLY A 111 -6.53 -8.53 -5.82
C GLY A 111 -6.27 -8.72 -7.31
N LEU A 112 -7.30 -8.50 -8.13
CA LEU A 112 -7.18 -8.48 -9.59
C LEU A 112 -6.79 -7.09 -10.07
N ASN A 113 -7.50 -6.07 -9.59
CA ASN A 113 -7.36 -4.70 -10.06
C ASN A 113 -6.56 -3.85 -9.06
N PHE A 114 -5.61 -3.06 -9.56
CA PHE A 114 -4.97 -2.03 -8.75
C PHE A 114 -5.91 -0.84 -8.55
N SER A 115 -5.64 -0.09 -7.49
CA SER A 115 -6.41 1.09 -7.11
C SER A 115 -6.40 2.20 -8.14
N SER A 116 -7.48 2.98 -8.14
CA SER A 116 -7.69 4.08 -9.10
C SER A 116 -6.58 5.12 -9.04
N TRP A 117 -6.00 5.33 -7.86
CA TRP A 117 -4.95 6.30 -7.61
C TRP A 117 -3.55 5.88 -8.13
N LEU A 118 -3.28 4.60 -8.40
CA LEU A 118 -1.92 4.13 -8.71
C LEU A 118 -1.41 4.63 -10.07
N GLY A 119 -2.30 4.84 -11.03
CA GLY A 119 -1.98 5.43 -12.35
C GLY A 119 -2.43 6.87 -12.51
N ASP A 120 -2.91 7.51 -11.44
CA ASP A 120 -3.48 8.86 -11.50
C ASP A 120 -2.39 9.94 -11.49
N ARG A 121 -2.60 11.03 -12.23
CA ARG A 121 -1.65 12.15 -12.33
C ARG A 121 -1.41 12.89 -11.00
N SER A 122 -2.28 12.70 -10.01
CA SER A 122 -2.08 13.23 -8.66
C SER A 122 -0.82 12.69 -7.97
N LEU A 123 -0.32 11.52 -8.36
CA LEU A 123 0.98 11.00 -7.91
C LEU A 123 2.15 11.63 -8.68
N PHE A 124 2.12 12.94 -8.90
CA PHE A 124 3.09 13.65 -9.74
C PHE A 124 4.52 13.59 -9.19
N SER A 125 4.75 13.32 -7.90
CA SER A 125 6.11 13.21 -7.35
C SER A 125 6.71 11.81 -7.47
N LEU A 126 5.91 10.81 -7.88
CA LEU A 126 6.33 9.41 -7.91
C LEU A 126 7.40 9.21 -8.99
N GLN A 127 8.54 8.65 -8.59
CA GLN A 127 9.71 8.41 -9.45
C GLN A 127 10.03 6.94 -9.61
N GLU A 128 9.74 6.12 -8.60
CA GLU A 128 10.00 4.69 -8.62
C GLU A 128 8.77 3.93 -8.16
N LEU A 129 8.31 3.00 -8.99
CA LEU A 129 7.24 2.08 -8.67
C LEU A 129 7.74 0.65 -8.78
N GLU A 130 7.56 -0.12 -7.71
CA GLU A 130 7.86 -1.54 -7.68
C GLU A 130 6.59 -2.34 -7.36
N LEU A 131 6.26 -3.27 -8.26
CA LEU A 131 5.20 -4.24 -8.09
C LEU A 131 5.82 -5.63 -8.00
N CYS A 132 5.65 -6.30 -6.87
CA CYS A 132 6.28 -7.58 -6.59
C CYS A 132 5.25 -8.63 -6.15
N ARG A 133 5.34 -9.85 -6.65
CA ARG A 133 4.47 -10.99 -6.24
C ARG A 133 2.96 -10.71 -6.36
N CYS A 134 2.56 -9.87 -7.31
CA CYS A 134 1.16 -9.54 -7.60
C CYS A 134 0.61 -10.54 -8.63
N TYR A 135 0.38 -11.78 -8.20
CA TYR A 135 0.22 -12.92 -9.10
C TYR A 135 -1.07 -12.94 -9.91
N TYR A 136 -2.13 -12.26 -9.44
CA TYR A 136 -3.46 -12.39 -10.03
C TYR A 136 -3.83 -11.32 -11.03
N THR A 137 -3.14 -10.17 -10.99
CA THR A 137 -3.39 -9.03 -11.86
C THR A 137 -3.00 -9.35 -13.30
N ASP A 138 -3.91 -9.05 -14.24
CA ASP A 138 -3.71 -9.24 -15.67
C ASP A 138 -3.49 -7.94 -16.46
N HIS A 139 -3.75 -6.78 -15.86
CA HIS A 139 -3.49 -5.47 -16.44
C HIS A 139 -2.99 -4.47 -15.38
N LEU A 140 -2.10 -3.57 -15.77
CA LEU A 140 -1.71 -2.43 -14.93
C LEU A 140 -2.60 -1.20 -15.21
N PRO A 141 -2.78 -0.31 -14.20
CA PRO A 141 -3.35 1.01 -14.43
C PRO A 141 -2.45 1.80 -15.40
N PRO A 142 -2.87 2.96 -15.93
CA PRO A 142 -2.15 3.66 -16.99
C PRO A 142 -0.90 4.39 -16.45
N LEU A 143 0.13 3.65 -16.03
CA LEU A 143 1.32 4.18 -15.35
C LEU A 143 2.11 5.18 -16.22
N GLY A 144 1.92 5.19 -17.55
CA GLY A 144 2.59 6.11 -18.47
C GLY A 144 2.04 7.53 -18.40
N GLN A 145 0.94 7.74 -17.67
CA GLN A 145 0.42 9.07 -17.37
C GLN A 145 1.13 9.74 -16.18
N LEU A 146 1.92 8.99 -15.41
CA LEU A 146 2.65 9.51 -14.26
C LEU A 146 3.83 10.38 -14.75
N PRO A 147 3.83 11.70 -14.47
CA PRO A 147 4.70 12.65 -15.16
C PRO A 147 6.19 12.51 -14.81
N ASN A 148 6.51 11.97 -13.64
CA ASN A 148 7.89 11.88 -13.13
C ASN A 148 8.35 10.44 -12.89
N LEU A 149 7.59 9.43 -13.34
CA LEU A 149 7.97 8.03 -13.16
C LEU A 149 9.20 7.71 -14.01
N LYS A 150 10.31 7.33 -13.35
CA LYS A 150 11.61 7.03 -13.97
C LYS A 150 11.94 5.55 -13.95
N GLN A 151 11.49 4.84 -12.92
CA GLN A 151 11.75 3.42 -12.76
C GLN A 151 10.46 2.67 -12.50
N LEU A 152 10.21 1.64 -13.31
CA LEU A 152 9.14 0.67 -13.11
C LEU A 152 9.78 -0.70 -12.96
N LYS A 153 9.61 -1.32 -11.79
CA LYS A 153 10.10 -2.67 -11.50
C LYS A 153 8.91 -3.61 -11.36
N LEU A 154 8.85 -4.62 -12.22
CA LEU A 154 7.80 -5.64 -12.22
C LEU A 154 8.44 -6.99 -11.93
N MET A 155 8.13 -7.60 -10.79
CA MET A 155 8.71 -8.87 -10.37
C MET A 155 7.63 -9.86 -9.98
N SER A 156 7.59 -11.01 -10.66
CA SER A 156 6.66 -12.10 -10.37
C SER A 156 5.17 -11.69 -10.48
N LEU A 157 4.79 -11.07 -11.61
CA LEU A 157 3.38 -10.79 -11.97
C LEU A 157 2.88 -11.84 -12.98
N TRP A 158 2.57 -13.05 -12.51
CA TRP A 158 2.38 -14.21 -13.38
C TRP A 158 1.20 -14.13 -14.37
N LYS A 159 0.13 -13.42 -14.01
CA LYS A 159 -1.04 -13.25 -14.89
C LYS A 159 -0.98 -12.00 -15.76
N LEU A 160 0.04 -11.15 -15.62
CA LEU A 160 0.09 -9.87 -16.32
C LEU A 160 0.15 -10.07 -17.84
N ARG A 161 -0.75 -9.39 -18.56
CA ARG A 161 -0.86 -9.41 -20.02
C ARG A 161 -0.60 -8.05 -20.64
N THR A 162 -1.00 -6.97 -19.98
CA THR A 162 -0.91 -5.61 -20.52
C THR A 162 -0.41 -4.60 -19.49
N ILE A 163 0.45 -3.68 -19.92
CA ILE A 163 1.04 -2.62 -19.08
C ILE A 163 0.28 -1.28 -19.30
N GLY A 164 -0.80 -1.32 -20.09
CA GLY A 164 -1.59 -0.16 -20.50
C GLY A 164 -1.07 0.45 -21.82
N PRO A 165 -1.92 1.20 -22.55
CA PRO A 165 -1.62 1.69 -23.92
C PRO A 165 -0.55 2.79 -23.98
N GLN A 166 -0.06 3.25 -22.83
CA GLN A 166 0.95 4.31 -22.71
C GLN A 166 2.37 3.74 -22.56
N PHE A 167 2.54 2.41 -22.68
CA PHE A 167 3.81 1.67 -22.69
C PHE A 167 3.91 0.74 -23.89
#